data_AF-A0A7V2PUB6-F1
#
_entry.id   AF-A0A7V2PUB6-F1
#
_cell.length_a   1.000
_cell.length_b   1.000
_cell.length_c   1.000
_cell.angle_alpha   90.00
_cell.angle_beta   90.00
_cell.angle_gamma   90.00
#
_symmetry.space_group_name_H-M   'P 1'
#
loop_
_entity.id
_entity.type
_entity.pdbx_description
1 polymer ?
#
loop_
_entity_poly.entity_id
_entity_poly.type
_entity_poly.pdbx_seq_one_letter_code
_entity_poly.pdbx_strand_id
1 'polypeptide(L)'
;MFTWLENDASYPDIVIDTGAIISEVEANTSEIGLWAYNTLLLPGCTDEVNANYENGVFPEDIMTLISCKPLIALRPAAGEHLGNLLGEMIAEADVPASIDVGAELAANMDEESALTVKGQLNRVRSLTRILWIVPIFLLVIGLALLGRDRKMLLTWAGWPLFISGLIGIILASRLASPALILENTFMPPPASMPAPAAPIVMAILGYLLTTVGSTLQWQMGIIFAIGFVLLVYTYQEQLLNILSNIWEWLKLRFEVKRPESASGD
;
A
#
# COMPACT_ATOMS: atom_id res chain seq x y z
N MET A 1 2.98 2.85 -20.02
CA MET A 1 1.89 2.58 -19.06
C MET A 1 1.05 3.82 -18.73
N PHE A 2 1.59 5.04 -18.56
CA PHE A 2 0.77 6.25 -18.26
C PHE A 2 0.45 7.16 -19.46
N THR A 3 0.69 6.71 -20.70
CA THR A 3 0.43 7.49 -21.93
C THR A 3 -1.02 7.93 -22.08
N TRP A 4 -1.98 7.15 -21.57
CA TRP A 4 -3.40 7.52 -21.51
C TRP A 4 -3.66 8.82 -20.73
N LEU A 5 -2.90 9.14 -19.68
CA LEU A 5 -3.10 10.39 -18.96
C LEU A 5 -2.70 11.63 -19.79
N GLU A 6 -1.88 11.44 -20.82
CA GLU A 6 -1.24 12.51 -21.60
C GLU A 6 -1.82 12.68 -23.02
N ASN A 7 -2.68 11.76 -23.48
CA ASN A 7 -3.36 11.81 -24.78
C ASN A 7 -4.82 12.28 -24.65
N ASP A 8 -5.56 12.33 -25.76
CA ASP A 8 -6.98 12.71 -25.79
C ASP A 8 -7.96 11.53 -25.56
N ALA A 9 -7.46 10.30 -25.36
CA ALA A 9 -8.33 9.12 -25.24
C ALA A 9 -9.07 9.08 -23.90
N SER A 10 -10.37 8.78 -23.90
CA SER A 10 -11.20 8.78 -22.69
C SER A 10 -10.89 7.61 -21.76
N TYR A 11 -10.42 6.47 -22.29
CA TYR A 11 -10.16 5.23 -21.55
C TYR A 11 -8.72 4.73 -21.75
N PRO A 12 -8.13 4.01 -20.76
CA PRO A 12 -6.78 3.48 -20.85
C PRO A 12 -6.68 2.30 -21.80
N ASP A 13 -5.79 2.39 -22.79
CA ASP A 13 -5.40 1.27 -23.66
C ASP A 13 -4.47 0.31 -22.88
N ILE A 14 -5.08 -0.63 -22.15
CA ILE A 14 -4.42 -1.65 -21.34
C ILE A 14 -5.11 -2.98 -21.60
N VAL A 15 -4.43 -3.87 -22.32
CA VAL A 15 -4.80 -5.28 -22.45
C VAL A 15 -3.94 -6.11 -21.51
N ILE A 16 -4.57 -6.99 -20.74
CA ILE A 16 -3.88 -7.96 -19.88
C ILE A 16 -4.08 -9.35 -20.47
N ASP A 17 -2.96 -10.04 -20.69
CA ASP A 17 -2.91 -11.45 -21.01
C ASP A 17 -3.09 -12.25 -19.71
N THR A 18 -4.33 -12.54 -19.39
CA THR A 18 -4.73 -13.41 -18.29
C THR A 18 -4.50 -14.88 -18.62
N GLY A 19 -4.53 -15.26 -19.91
CA GLY A 19 -4.33 -16.63 -20.37
C GLY A 19 -2.94 -17.18 -20.03
N ALA A 20 -1.89 -16.38 -20.22
CA ALA A 20 -0.54 -16.73 -19.79
C ALA A 20 -0.47 -16.96 -18.27
N ILE A 21 -1.09 -16.06 -17.48
CA ILE A 21 -1.12 -16.15 -16.01
C ILE A 21 -1.89 -17.40 -15.55
N ILE A 22 -3.06 -17.66 -16.14
CA ILE A 22 -3.88 -18.84 -15.87
C ILE A 22 -3.08 -20.11 -16.17
N SER A 23 -2.45 -20.20 -17.35
CA SER A 23 -1.66 -21.39 -17.73
C SER A 23 -0.48 -21.66 -16.81
N GLU A 24 0.17 -20.62 -16.27
CA GLU A 24 1.25 -20.76 -15.30
C GLU A 24 0.70 -21.16 -13.91
N VAL A 25 -0.46 -20.65 -13.50
CA VAL A 25 -1.11 -21.07 -12.24
C VAL A 25 -1.58 -22.52 -12.34
N GLU A 26 -2.22 -22.92 -13.45
CA GLU A 26 -2.64 -24.30 -13.74
C GLU A 26 -1.46 -25.28 -13.76
N ALA A 27 -0.32 -24.89 -14.34
CA ALA A 27 0.88 -25.71 -14.39
C ALA A 27 1.54 -25.92 -13.00
N ASN A 28 1.32 -25.01 -12.04
CA ASN A 28 2.00 -24.98 -10.75
C ASN A 28 1.05 -25.05 -9.53
N THR A 29 -0.21 -25.47 -9.69
CA THR A 29 -1.22 -25.41 -8.62
C THR A 29 -0.80 -26.13 -7.33
N SER A 30 -0.15 -27.28 -7.45
CA SER A 30 0.36 -28.08 -6.31
C SER A 30 1.52 -27.39 -5.58
N GLU A 31 2.40 -26.70 -6.32
CA GLU A 31 3.45 -25.87 -5.72
C GLU A 31 2.87 -24.65 -5.00
N ILE A 32 1.83 -24.03 -5.56
CA ILE A 32 1.09 -22.91 -4.94
C ILE A 32 0.40 -23.37 -3.65
N GLY A 33 -0.23 -24.54 -3.64
CA GLY A 33 -0.84 -25.12 -2.44
C GLY A 33 0.18 -25.44 -1.33
N LEU A 34 1.33 -26.02 -1.70
CA LEU A 34 2.44 -26.24 -0.76
C LEU A 34 3.06 -24.93 -0.26
N TRP A 35 3.19 -23.93 -1.13
CA TRP A 35 3.66 -22.59 -0.77
C TRP A 35 2.73 -21.91 0.23
N ALA A 36 1.42 -22.02 0.06
CA ALA A 36 0.42 -21.48 0.99
C ALA A 36 0.64 -22.01 2.41
N TYR A 37 0.73 -23.34 2.58
CA TYR A 37 0.98 -23.92 3.90
C TYR A 37 2.33 -23.56 4.51
N ASN A 38 3.36 -23.29 3.70
CA ASN A 38 4.67 -22.91 4.22
C ASN A 38 4.72 -21.43 4.62
N THR A 39 4.15 -20.54 3.80
CA THR A 39 4.25 -19.08 3.93
C THR A 39 3.18 -18.47 4.85
N LEU A 40 1.95 -18.99 4.84
CA LEU A 40 0.86 -18.44 5.64
C LEU A 40 1.03 -18.72 7.14
N LEU A 41 0.67 -17.73 7.95
CA LEU A 41 0.65 -17.79 9.42
C LEU A 41 -0.66 -18.43 9.90
N LEU A 42 -0.81 -19.73 9.61
CA LEU A 42 -1.94 -20.54 10.02
C LEU A 42 -1.68 -21.22 11.39
N PRO A 43 -2.70 -21.35 12.27
CA PRO A 43 -2.58 -22.12 13.51
C PRO A 43 -2.33 -23.60 13.20
N GLY A 44 -1.67 -24.35 14.08
CA GLY A 44 -1.47 -25.79 13.87
C GLY A 44 -2.80 -26.56 13.83
N CYS A 45 -2.93 -27.52 12.91
CA CYS A 45 -4.10 -28.41 12.87
C CYS A 45 -4.19 -29.29 14.12
N THR A 46 -5.41 -29.65 14.53
CA THR A 46 -5.64 -30.60 15.62
C THR A 46 -5.20 -32.01 15.25
N ASP A 47 -4.97 -32.86 16.25
CA ASP A 47 -4.57 -34.26 16.03
C ASP A 47 -5.59 -35.03 15.17
N GLU A 48 -6.89 -34.75 15.36
CA GLU A 48 -7.98 -35.31 14.55
C GLU A 48 -7.88 -34.92 13.06
N VAL A 49 -7.60 -33.65 12.76
CA VAL A 49 -7.43 -33.18 11.38
C VAL A 49 -6.16 -33.75 10.75
N ASN A 50 -5.05 -33.83 11.49
CA ASN A 50 -3.83 -34.48 10.97
C ASN A 50 -4.06 -35.98 10.73
N ALA A 51 -4.79 -36.68 11.61
CA ALA A 51 -5.14 -38.08 11.43
C ALA A 51 -6.05 -38.29 10.20
N ASN A 52 -6.98 -37.38 9.92
CA ASN A 52 -7.77 -37.43 8.69
C ASN A 52 -6.89 -37.26 7.45
N TYR A 53 -5.93 -36.33 7.46
CA TYR A 53 -5.00 -36.10 6.35
C TYR A 53 -4.03 -37.29 6.16
N GLU A 54 -3.60 -37.96 7.24
CA GLU A 54 -2.84 -39.21 7.19
C GLU A 54 -3.60 -40.36 6.50
N ASN A 55 -4.93 -40.36 6.62
CA ASN A 55 -5.82 -41.31 5.93
C ASN A 55 -6.24 -40.84 4.52
N GLY A 56 -5.70 -39.72 4.02
CA GLY A 56 -6.07 -39.15 2.72
C GLY A 56 -7.45 -38.50 2.67
N VAL A 57 -8.04 -38.17 3.83
CA VAL A 57 -9.34 -37.50 3.92
C VAL A 57 -9.11 -35.99 4.04
N PHE A 58 -9.30 -35.28 2.93
CA PHE A 58 -9.16 -33.83 2.85
C PHE A 58 -10.52 -33.12 2.71
N PRO A 59 -10.70 -31.91 3.24
CA PRO A 59 -11.88 -31.09 2.97
C PRO A 59 -11.95 -30.64 1.51
N GLU A 60 -13.11 -30.80 0.88
CA GLU A 60 -13.41 -30.28 -0.48
C GLU A 60 -13.61 -28.74 -0.50
N ASP A 61 -13.79 -28.11 0.66
CA ASP A 61 -13.85 -26.66 0.79
C ASP A 61 -12.45 -26.08 1.09
N ILE A 62 -11.98 -25.20 0.19
CA ILE A 62 -10.69 -24.52 0.32
C ILE A 62 -10.59 -23.77 1.66
N MET A 63 -11.65 -23.10 2.12
CA MET A 63 -11.60 -22.30 3.35
C MET A 63 -11.36 -23.18 4.59
N THR A 64 -11.98 -24.36 4.62
CA THR A 64 -11.76 -25.38 5.65
C THR A 64 -10.36 -25.99 5.53
N LEU A 65 -9.91 -26.29 4.31
CA LEU A 65 -8.59 -26.86 4.01
C LEU A 65 -7.43 -25.94 4.42
N ILE A 66 -7.57 -24.62 4.24
CA ILE A 66 -6.57 -23.61 4.66
C ILE A 66 -6.79 -23.06 6.08
N SER A 67 -7.74 -23.59 6.85
CA SER A 67 -8.04 -23.10 8.20
C SER A 67 -6.90 -23.33 9.22
N CYS A 68 -6.02 -24.31 8.95
CA CYS A 68 -4.92 -24.70 9.82
C CYS A 68 -3.69 -25.20 9.04
N LYS A 69 -2.54 -25.28 9.70
CA LYS A 69 -1.26 -25.75 9.18
C LYS A 69 -1.04 -27.21 9.58
N PRO A 70 -1.04 -28.17 8.64
CA PRO A 70 -0.81 -29.57 8.98
C PRO A 70 0.66 -29.84 9.29
N LEU A 71 0.90 -31.02 9.88
CA LEU A 71 2.25 -31.53 10.15
C LEU A 71 3.12 -31.51 8.89
N ILE A 72 4.43 -31.29 9.06
CA ILE A 72 5.38 -31.07 7.95
C ILE A 72 5.31 -32.19 6.90
N ALA A 73 5.15 -33.44 7.32
CA ALA A 73 5.04 -34.61 6.45
C ALA A 73 3.75 -34.63 5.59
N LEU A 74 2.68 -33.96 6.02
CA LEU A 74 1.35 -33.99 5.39
C LEU A 74 1.12 -32.79 4.46
N ARG A 75 1.94 -31.73 4.58
CA ARG A 75 1.84 -30.53 3.73
C ARG A 75 1.95 -30.79 2.22
N PRO A 76 2.77 -31.73 1.71
CA PRO A 76 2.80 -32.02 0.29
C PRO A 76 1.45 -32.54 -0.22
N ALA A 77 0.86 -33.53 0.45
CA ALA A 77 -0.42 -34.11 0.05
C ALA A 77 -1.59 -33.11 0.22
N ALA A 78 -1.64 -32.38 1.33
CA ALA A 78 -2.64 -31.33 1.54
C ALA A 78 -2.47 -30.17 0.52
N GLY A 79 -1.23 -29.84 0.14
CA GLY A 79 -0.91 -28.83 -0.87
C GLY A 79 -1.27 -29.27 -2.28
N GLU A 80 -1.11 -30.55 -2.62
CA GLU A 80 -1.56 -31.16 -3.87
C GLU A 80 -3.10 -31.13 -3.97
N HIS A 81 -3.83 -31.54 -2.93
CA HIS A 81 -5.30 -31.46 -2.89
C HIS A 81 -5.80 -30.02 -2.99
N LEU A 82 -5.17 -29.08 -2.27
CA LEU A 82 -5.45 -27.64 -2.40
C LEU A 82 -5.18 -27.12 -3.82
N GLY A 83 -4.12 -27.59 -4.47
CA GLY A 83 -3.81 -27.27 -5.85
C GLY A 83 -4.88 -27.76 -6.83
N ASN A 84 -5.38 -28.98 -6.64
CA ASN A 84 -6.45 -29.53 -7.47
C ASN A 84 -7.74 -28.70 -7.35
N LEU A 85 -8.19 -28.39 -6.12
CA LEU A 85 -9.35 -27.52 -5.88
C LEU A 85 -9.17 -26.12 -6.49
N LEU A 86 -7.97 -25.54 -6.41
CA LEU A 86 -7.65 -24.26 -7.06
C LEU A 86 -7.78 -24.36 -8.59
N GLY A 87 -7.29 -25.44 -9.20
CA GLY A 87 -7.41 -25.69 -10.64
C GLY A 87 -8.87 -25.85 -11.08
N GLU A 88 -9.68 -26.57 -10.31
CA GLU A 88 -11.12 -26.73 -10.57
C GLU A 88 -11.87 -25.38 -10.50
N MET A 89 -11.60 -24.54 -9.48
CA MET A 89 -12.20 -23.20 -9.41
C MET A 89 -11.78 -22.29 -10.58
N ILE A 90 -10.54 -22.39 -11.05
CA ILE A 90 -10.05 -21.61 -12.20
C ILE A 90 -10.78 -22.03 -13.48
N ALA A 91 -10.97 -23.33 -13.67
CA ALA A 91 -11.73 -23.88 -14.79
C ALA A 91 -13.24 -23.54 -14.73
N GLU A 92 -13.84 -23.49 -13.54
CA GLU A 92 -15.26 -23.10 -13.36
C GLU A 92 -15.48 -21.59 -13.53
N ALA A 93 -14.50 -20.75 -13.18
CA ALA A 93 -14.64 -19.29 -13.20
C ALA A 93 -14.69 -18.65 -14.60
N ASP A 94 -14.45 -19.42 -15.67
CA ASP A 94 -14.41 -18.99 -17.09
C ASP A 94 -13.68 -17.65 -17.28
N VAL A 95 -12.48 -17.55 -16.69
CA VAL A 95 -11.70 -16.30 -16.72
C VAL A 95 -11.22 -16.07 -18.15
N PRO A 96 -11.60 -14.95 -18.80
CA PRO A 96 -11.25 -14.71 -20.19
C PRO A 96 -9.72 -14.64 -20.37
N ALA A 97 -9.21 -15.24 -21.45
CA ALA A 97 -7.77 -15.30 -21.73
C ALA A 97 -7.11 -13.92 -21.98
N SER A 98 -7.90 -12.89 -22.26
CA SER A 98 -7.42 -11.51 -22.30
C SER A 98 -8.50 -10.55 -21.82
N ILE A 99 -8.14 -9.58 -20.99
CA ILE A 99 -9.03 -8.49 -20.54
C ILE A 99 -8.51 -7.17 -21.10
N ASP A 100 -9.29 -6.55 -21.99
CA ASP A 100 -9.11 -5.15 -22.40
C ASP A 100 -9.80 -4.26 -21.36
N VAL A 101 -8.99 -3.64 -20.49
CA VAL A 101 -9.45 -2.75 -19.43
C VAL A 101 -10.09 -1.49 -20.00
N GLY A 102 -9.64 -1.03 -21.18
CA GLY A 102 -10.19 0.14 -21.86
C GLY A 102 -11.58 -0.13 -22.40
N ALA A 103 -11.76 -1.27 -23.08
CA ALA A 103 -13.07 -1.72 -23.57
C ALA A 103 -14.04 -2.02 -22.42
N GLU A 104 -13.60 -2.71 -21.37
CA GLU A 104 -14.45 -3.05 -20.23
C GLU A 104 -14.87 -1.80 -19.43
N LEU A 105 -13.99 -0.80 -19.30
CA LEU A 105 -14.38 0.50 -18.74
C LEU A 105 -15.31 1.27 -19.68
N ALA A 106 -15.08 1.26 -21.00
CA ALA A 106 -15.97 1.94 -21.95
C ALA A 106 -17.36 1.31 -22.07
N ALA A 107 -17.49 0.00 -21.84
CA ALA A 107 -18.77 -0.71 -21.83
C ALA A 107 -19.60 -0.41 -20.57
N ASN A 108 -18.96 -0.06 -19.45
CA ASN A 108 -19.59 -0.06 -18.13
C ASN A 108 -19.50 1.27 -17.35
N MET A 109 -18.70 2.24 -17.81
CA MET A 109 -18.58 3.59 -17.25
C MET A 109 -18.85 4.60 -18.37
N ASP A 110 -19.61 5.65 -18.06
CA ASP A 110 -19.88 6.73 -19.00
C ASP A 110 -18.63 7.60 -19.25
N GLU A 111 -18.56 8.20 -20.43
CA GLU A 111 -17.39 8.96 -20.86
C GLU A 111 -17.15 10.22 -20.01
N GLU A 112 -18.21 10.83 -19.46
CA GLU A 112 -18.09 12.01 -18.59
C GLU A 112 -17.44 11.65 -17.25
N SER A 113 -17.82 10.52 -16.64
CA SER A 113 -17.15 9.93 -15.47
C SER A 113 -15.70 9.56 -15.77
N ALA A 114 -15.42 8.93 -16.92
CA ALA A 114 -14.07 8.55 -17.33
C ALA A 114 -13.14 9.78 -17.46
N LEU A 115 -13.62 10.81 -18.17
CA LEU A 115 -12.92 12.08 -18.33
C LEU A 115 -12.80 12.85 -17.00
N THR A 116 -13.78 12.72 -16.09
CA THR A 116 -13.71 13.31 -14.75
C THR A 116 -12.60 12.66 -13.92
N VAL A 117 -12.50 11.32 -13.91
CA VAL A 117 -11.41 10.60 -13.22
C VAL A 117 -10.05 10.96 -13.81
N LYS A 118 -9.92 10.95 -15.14
CA LYS A 118 -8.70 11.39 -15.84
C LYS A 118 -8.33 12.84 -15.52
N GLY A 119 -9.32 13.74 -15.50
CA GLY A 119 -9.15 15.15 -15.16
C GLY A 119 -8.69 15.36 -13.72
N GLN A 120 -9.20 14.58 -12.77
CA GLN A 120 -8.76 14.61 -11.38
C GLN A 120 -7.34 14.04 -11.22
N LEU A 121 -7.02 12.91 -11.86
CA LEU A 121 -5.66 12.35 -11.89
C LEU A 121 -4.65 13.35 -12.46
N ASN A 122 -5.00 14.01 -13.57
CA ASN A 122 -4.17 15.07 -14.15
C ASN A 122 -4.08 16.31 -13.27
N ARG A 123 -5.14 16.70 -12.55
CA ARG A 123 -5.09 17.77 -11.55
C ARG A 123 -4.16 17.40 -10.39
N VAL A 124 -4.23 16.19 -9.84
CA VAL A 124 -3.32 15.70 -8.79
C VAL A 124 -1.87 15.70 -9.29
N ARG A 125 -1.62 15.15 -10.48
CA ARG A 125 -0.29 15.13 -11.11
C ARG A 125 0.25 16.54 -11.37
N SER A 126 -0.60 17.47 -11.80
CA SER A 126 -0.25 18.89 -12.03
C SER A 126 -0.04 19.68 -10.73
N LEU A 127 -0.75 19.33 -9.65
CA LEU A 127 -0.53 19.87 -8.29
C LEU A 127 0.66 19.24 -7.57
N THR A 128 1.16 18.08 -8.03
CA THR A 128 2.43 17.48 -7.58
C THR A 128 3.61 18.08 -8.34
N ARG A 129 3.41 18.35 -9.64
CA ARG A 129 4.03 19.51 -10.32
C ARG A 129 3.61 20.80 -9.58
N ILE A 130 4.24 21.95 -9.81
CA ILE A 130 4.02 23.18 -9.01
C ILE A 130 4.44 23.06 -7.51
N LEU A 131 4.02 22.04 -6.74
CA LEU A 131 4.34 21.90 -5.32
C LEU A 131 5.85 21.76 -5.04
N TRP A 132 6.58 21.05 -5.90
CA TRP A 132 8.06 21.05 -5.93
C TRP A 132 8.71 22.39 -6.31
N ILE A 133 8.00 23.30 -6.98
CA ILE A 133 8.49 24.64 -7.33
C ILE A 133 8.44 25.56 -6.09
N VAL A 134 7.45 25.39 -5.22
CA VAL A 134 7.30 26.19 -3.98
C VAL A 134 8.58 26.21 -3.11
N PRO A 135 9.20 25.07 -2.72
CA PRO A 135 10.42 25.09 -1.93
C PRO A 135 11.62 25.68 -2.71
N ILE A 136 11.72 25.46 -4.02
CA ILE A 136 12.76 26.07 -4.85
C ILE A 136 12.62 27.60 -4.83
N PHE A 137 11.40 28.11 -5.01
CA PHE A 137 11.13 29.55 -5.02
C PHE A 137 11.41 30.20 -3.66
N LEU A 138 11.05 29.53 -2.56
CA LEU A 138 11.36 29.98 -1.20
C LEU A 138 12.86 29.94 -0.88
N LEU A 139 13.60 28.96 -1.42
CA LEU A 139 15.06 28.89 -1.31
C LEU A 139 15.73 30.04 -2.08
N VAL A 140 15.24 30.37 -3.29
CA VAL A 140 15.70 31.54 -4.06
C VAL A 140 15.40 32.86 -3.33
N ILE A 141 14.22 33.02 -2.73
CA ILE A 141 13.90 34.19 -1.88
C ILE A 141 14.85 34.25 -0.66
N GLY A 142 15.11 33.13 -0.01
CA GLY A 142 16.07 33.03 1.09
C GLY A 142 17.47 33.47 0.69
N LEU A 143 17.96 33.03 -0.48
CA LEU A 143 19.23 33.46 -1.05
C LEU A 143 19.23 34.94 -1.48
N ALA A 144 18.13 35.49 -1.97
CA ALA A 144 18.04 36.93 -2.28
C ALA A 144 18.18 37.81 -1.03
N LEU A 145 17.86 37.28 0.16
CA LEU A 145 18.02 37.93 1.46
C LEU A 145 19.43 37.72 2.07
N LEU A 146 20.47 37.65 1.23
CA LEU A 146 21.89 37.47 1.55
C LEU A 146 22.49 38.63 2.39
N GLY A 147 22.08 38.68 3.65
CA GLY A 147 22.61 39.56 4.71
C GLY A 147 22.23 39.10 6.12
N ARG A 148 21.64 37.90 6.25
CA ARG A 148 21.20 37.31 7.52
C ARG A 148 22.07 36.13 7.93
N ASP A 149 22.12 35.92 9.25
CA ASP A 149 22.91 34.87 9.89
C ASP A 149 22.57 33.46 9.37
N ARG A 150 23.56 32.56 9.31
CA ARG A 150 23.43 31.22 8.74
C ARG A 150 22.37 30.40 9.47
N LYS A 151 22.30 30.48 10.81
CA LYS A 151 21.23 29.82 11.59
C LYS A 151 19.85 30.33 11.15
N MET A 152 19.69 31.63 10.88
CA MET A 152 18.43 32.22 10.46
C MET A 152 18.01 31.76 9.05
N LEU A 153 18.95 31.70 8.10
CA LEU A 153 18.70 31.16 6.74
C LEU A 153 18.26 29.69 6.78
N LEU A 154 18.95 28.85 7.54
CA LEU A 154 18.63 27.42 7.66
C LEU A 154 17.25 27.18 8.28
N THR A 155 16.88 27.96 9.31
CA THR A 155 15.53 27.92 9.89
C THR A 155 14.46 28.41 8.90
N TRP A 156 14.76 29.43 8.10
CA TRP A 156 13.84 29.97 7.09
C TRP A 156 13.61 29.02 5.91
N ALA A 157 14.61 28.22 5.53
CA ALA A 157 14.46 27.17 4.52
C ALA A 157 13.81 25.90 5.11
N GLY A 158 14.18 25.52 6.34
CA GLY A 158 13.71 24.31 7.01
C GLY A 158 12.19 24.30 7.26
N TRP A 159 11.62 25.41 7.74
CA TRP A 159 10.19 25.49 8.08
C TRP A 159 9.26 25.24 6.87
N PRO A 160 9.43 25.91 5.71
CA PRO A 160 8.58 25.65 4.55
C PRO A 160 8.81 24.28 3.93
N LEU A 161 10.05 23.76 3.92
CA LEU A 161 10.33 22.39 3.48
C LEU A 161 9.62 21.36 4.37
N PHE A 162 9.69 21.53 5.69
CA PHE A 162 9.02 20.66 6.66
C PHE A 162 7.49 20.71 6.50
N ILE A 163 6.90 21.91 6.45
CA ILE A 163 5.44 22.08 6.33
C ILE A 163 4.92 21.56 4.98
N SER A 164 5.59 21.90 3.86
CA SER A 164 5.18 21.41 2.53
C SER A 164 5.35 19.90 2.39
N GLY A 165 6.44 19.32 2.92
CA GLY A 165 6.63 17.88 3.02
C GLY A 165 5.53 17.21 3.84
N LEU A 166 5.19 17.73 5.02
CA LEU A 166 4.16 17.19 5.89
C LEU A 166 2.76 17.25 5.25
N ILE A 167 2.36 18.39 4.68
CA ILE A 167 1.11 18.53 3.93
C ILE A 167 1.09 17.54 2.75
N GLY A 168 2.22 17.41 2.05
CA GLY A 168 2.41 16.47 0.95
C GLY A 168 2.20 15.01 1.36
N ILE A 169 2.77 14.58 2.49
CA ILE A 169 2.59 13.22 3.04
C ILE A 169 1.13 12.98 3.45
N ILE A 170 0.46 13.99 4.04
CA ILE A 170 -0.97 13.90 4.39
C ILE A 170 -1.85 13.79 3.13
N LEU A 171 -1.54 14.54 2.06
CA LEU A 171 -2.23 14.40 0.77
C LEU A 171 -1.93 13.03 0.12
N ALA A 172 -0.66 12.60 0.14
CA ALA A 172 -0.20 11.34 -0.44
C ALA A 172 -0.89 10.15 0.22
N SER A 173 -0.94 10.10 1.56
CA SER A 173 -1.58 9.02 2.31
C SER A 173 -3.10 8.95 2.11
N ARG A 174 -3.76 10.08 1.83
CA ARG A 174 -5.18 10.10 1.42
C ARG A 174 -5.36 9.54 0.00
N LEU A 175 -4.42 9.78 -0.91
CA LEU A 175 -4.42 9.26 -2.28
C LEU A 175 -3.96 7.80 -2.39
N ALA A 176 -3.06 7.37 -1.51
CA ALA A 176 -2.49 6.02 -1.46
C ALA A 176 -3.34 5.02 -0.66
N SER A 177 -4.52 5.41 -0.18
CA SER A 177 -5.52 4.51 0.39
C SER A 177 -6.58 4.16 -0.67
N PRO A 178 -6.40 3.09 -1.45
CA PRO A 178 -7.35 2.73 -2.50
C PRO A 178 -8.74 2.44 -1.94
N ALA A 179 -8.84 1.81 -0.75
CA ALA A 179 -10.13 1.53 -0.10
C ALA A 179 -10.96 2.81 0.13
N LEU A 180 -10.38 3.86 0.72
CA LEU A 180 -11.10 5.11 0.98
C LEU A 180 -11.55 5.85 -0.29
N ILE A 181 -10.94 5.58 -1.44
CA ILE A 181 -11.25 6.22 -2.71
C ILE A 181 -12.26 5.37 -3.50
N LEU A 182 -12.02 4.07 -3.67
CA LEU A 182 -12.90 3.13 -4.36
C LEU A 182 -14.24 2.93 -3.59
N GLU A 183 -14.21 2.72 -2.27
CA GLU A 183 -15.44 2.39 -1.51
C GLU A 183 -16.37 3.59 -1.31
N ASN A 184 -15.85 4.82 -1.23
CA ASN A 184 -16.66 6.01 -0.87
C ASN A 184 -16.86 7.02 -2.01
N THR A 185 -16.11 6.96 -3.12
CA THR A 185 -16.17 8.03 -4.15
C THR A 185 -15.95 7.61 -5.60
N PHE A 186 -15.30 6.47 -5.90
CA PHE A 186 -14.91 6.11 -7.26
C PHE A 186 -15.30 4.69 -7.63
N MET A 187 -16.60 4.53 -7.89
CA MET A 187 -17.24 3.36 -8.49
C MET A 187 -17.29 2.11 -7.59
N PRO A 188 -18.45 1.77 -6.99
CA PRO A 188 -18.81 0.35 -6.93
C PRO A 188 -18.68 -0.26 -8.34
N PRO A 189 -18.23 -1.52 -8.48
CA PRO A 189 -18.08 -2.14 -9.79
C PRO A 189 -19.42 -2.03 -10.54
N PRO A 190 -19.42 -1.50 -11.77
CA PRO A 190 -20.66 -1.26 -12.51
C PRO A 190 -21.42 -2.57 -12.70
N ALA A 191 -22.73 -2.55 -12.43
CA ALA A 191 -23.54 -3.74 -12.22
C ALA A 191 -23.68 -4.68 -13.45
N SER A 192 -23.19 -4.25 -14.61
CA SER A 192 -23.14 -4.98 -15.88
C SER A 192 -21.80 -5.70 -16.15
N MET A 193 -20.76 -5.41 -15.37
CA MET A 193 -19.42 -6.02 -15.53
C MET A 193 -19.45 -7.49 -15.10
N PRO A 194 -18.81 -8.43 -15.84
CA PRO A 194 -18.75 -9.84 -15.44
C PRO A 194 -18.12 -10.01 -14.05
N ALA A 195 -18.75 -10.84 -13.22
CA ALA A 195 -18.29 -11.13 -11.86
C ALA A 195 -16.78 -11.48 -11.73
N PRO A 196 -16.17 -12.29 -12.64
CA PRO A 196 -14.72 -12.56 -12.58
C PRO A 196 -13.85 -11.40 -13.07
N ALA A 197 -14.35 -10.51 -13.94
CA ALA A 197 -13.59 -9.38 -14.47
C ALA A 197 -13.55 -8.18 -13.49
N ALA A 198 -14.62 -7.97 -12.72
CA ALA A 198 -14.73 -6.88 -11.75
C ALA A 198 -13.57 -6.76 -10.74
N PRO A 199 -13.13 -7.82 -10.03
CA PRO A 199 -12.01 -7.71 -9.10
C PRO A 199 -10.68 -7.40 -9.81
N ILE A 200 -10.50 -7.88 -11.05
CA ILE A 200 -9.29 -7.66 -11.85
C ILE A 200 -9.20 -6.18 -12.25
N VAL A 201 -10.25 -5.63 -12.85
CA VAL A 201 -10.33 -4.20 -13.24
C VAL A 201 -10.12 -3.28 -12.03
N MET A 202 -10.75 -3.59 -10.90
CA MET A 202 -10.60 -2.82 -9.66
C MET A 202 -9.19 -2.92 -9.06
N ALA A 203 -8.53 -4.09 -9.14
CA ALA A 203 -7.15 -4.25 -8.71
C ALA A 203 -6.17 -3.42 -9.55
N ILE A 204 -6.40 -3.29 -10.86
CA ILE A 204 -5.56 -2.51 -11.78
C ILE A 204 -5.74 -1.01 -11.54
N LEU A 205 -6.99 -0.54 -11.36
CA LEU A 205 -7.28 0.83 -10.94
C LEU A 205 -6.63 1.14 -9.58
N GLY A 206 -6.73 0.23 -8.62
CA GLY A 206 -6.04 0.31 -7.34
C GLY A 206 -4.52 0.35 -7.47
N TYR A 207 -3.92 -0.44 -8.36
CA TYR A 207 -2.48 -0.44 -8.65
C TYR A 207 -2.02 0.88 -9.29
N LEU A 208 -2.77 1.40 -10.26
CA LEU A 208 -2.48 2.69 -10.89
C LEU A 208 -2.53 3.84 -9.88
N LEU A 209 -3.57 3.88 -9.03
CA LEU A 209 -3.71 4.86 -7.96
C LEU A 209 -2.60 4.76 -6.91
N THR A 210 -2.28 3.55 -6.43
CA THR A 210 -1.21 3.34 -5.44
C THR A 210 0.18 3.58 -6.00
N THR A 211 0.43 3.33 -7.29
CA THR A 211 1.71 3.66 -7.95
C THR A 211 1.93 5.18 -8.03
N VAL A 212 0.89 5.94 -8.37
CA VAL A 212 0.93 7.41 -8.33
C VAL A 212 1.08 7.92 -6.89
N GLY A 213 0.29 7.38 -5.95
CA GLY A 213 0.31 7.76 -4.53
C GLY A 213 1.64 7.48 -3.84
N SER A 214 2.24 6.31 -4.07
CA SER A 214 3.54 5.92 -3.48
C SER A 214 4.71 6.76 -4.04
N THR A 215 4.71 7.06 -5.33
CA THR A 215 5.70 7.96 -5.95
C THR A 215 5.62 9.36 -5.32
N LEU A 216 4.39 9.86 -5.13
CA LEU A 216 4.11 11.14 -4.48
C LEU A 216 4.55 11.12 -3.00
N GLN A 217 4.24 10.05 -2.28
CA GLN A 217 4.64 9.85 -0.88
C GLN A 217 6.16 9.85 -0.69
N TRP A 218 6.91 9.20 -1.59
CA TRP A 218 8.38 9.24 -1.56
C TRP A 218 8.94 10.64 -1.82
N GLN A 219 8.42 11.35 -2.83
CA GLN A 219 8.88 12.71 -3.14
C GLN A 219 8.62 13.69 -1.98
N MET A 220 7.42 13.67 -1.40
CA MET A 220 7.08 14.52 -0.26
C MET A 220 7.79 14.08 1.02
N GLY A 221 8.07 12.78 1.19
CA GLY A 221 8.91 12.21 2.24
C GLY A 221 10.35 12.74 2.22
N ILE A 222 10.96 12.86 1.03
CA ILE A 222 12.29 13.46 0.87
C ILE A 222 12.27 14.95 1.24
N ILE A 223 11.28 15.71 0.75
CA ILE A 223 11.13 17.14 1.07
C ILE A 223 10.96 17.36 2.58
N PHE A 224 10.11 16.54 3.22
CA PHE A 224 9.92 16.51 4.67
C PHE A 224 11.22 16.21 5.42
N ALA A 225 11.95 15.17 5.02
CA ALA A 225 13.20 14.77 5.66
C ALA A 225 14.28 15.87 5.58
N ILE A 226 14.42 16.53 4.42
CA ILE A 226 15.36 17.65 4.26
C ILE A 226 14.94 18.82 5.17
N GLY A 227 13.66 19.20 5.19
CA GLY A 227 13.15 20.25 6.07
C GLY A 227 13.36 19.94 7.55
N PHE A 228 13.08 18.70 7.96
CA PHE A 228 13.29 18.21 9.32
C PHE A 228 14.76 18.24 9.73
N VAL A 229 15.68 17.74 8.89
CA VAL A 229 17.13 17.78 9.17
C VAL A 229 17.64 19.22 9.33
N LEU A 230 17.18 20.15 8.48
CA LEU A 230 17.54 21.56 8.59
C LEU A 230 17.07 22.18 9.91
N LEU A 231 15.82 21.89 10.33
CA LEU A 231 15.28 22.36 11.61
C LEU A 231 15.99 21.71 12.80
N VAL A 232 16.24 20.41 12.79
CA VAL A 232 16.98 19.71 13.86
C VAL A 232 18.38 20.29 14.01
N TYR A 233 19.06 20.59 12.91
CA TYR A 233 20.39 21.22 12.95
C TYR A 233 20.36 22.63 13.55
N THR A 234 19.37 23.47 13.22
CA THR A 234 19.29 24.83 13.79
C THR A 234 18.82 24.85 15.25
N TYR A 235 18.00 23.89 15.66
CA TYR A 235 17.46 23.78 17.02
C TYR A 235 18.18 22.74 17.90
N GLN A 236 19.31 22.19 17.46
CA GLN A 236 20.00 21.07 18.13
C GLN A 236 20.28 21.33 19.62
N GLU A 237 20.79 22.52 19.95
CA GLU A 237 21.07 22.93 21.34
C GLU A 237 19.79 22.98 22.20
N GLN A 238 18.68 23.48 21.66
CA GLN A 238 17.38 23.53 22.35
C GLN A 238 16.76 22.13 22.49
N LEU A 239 16.84 21.29 21.45
CA LEU A 239 16.36 19.91 21.47
C LEU A 239 17.11 19.07 22.51
N LEU A 240 18.44 19.20 22.59
CA LEU A 240 19.23 18.52 23.62
C LEU A 240 18.83 18.96 25.03
N ASN A 241 18.58 20.25 25.24
CA ASN A 241 18.13 20.80 26.54
C ASN A 241 16.71 20.33 26.91
N ILE A 242 15.81 20.19 25.94
CA ILE A 242 14.47 19.64 26.16
C ILE A 242 14.57 18.15 26.49
N LEU A 243 15.41 17.38 25.78
CA LEU A 243 15.61 15.96 26.02
C LEU A 243 16.26 15.69 27.38
N SER A 244 17.23 16.50 27.83
CA SER A 244 17.80 16.38 29.18
C SER A 244 16.76 16.66 30.25
N ASN A 245 15.93 17.70 30.08
CA ASN A 245 14.86 18.03 31.04
C ASN A 245 13.79 16.93 31.10
N ILE A 246 13.41 16.33 29.97
CA ILE A 246 12.50 15.18 29.93
C ILE A 246 13.13 13.96 30.61
N TRP A 247 14.43 13.72 30.40
CA TRP A 247 15.15 12.62 31.02
C TRP A 247 15.23 12.74 32.54
N GLU A 248 15.55 13.93 33.07
CA GLU A 248 15.53 14.16 34.53
C GLU A 248 14.12 14.00 35.12
N TRP A 249 13.09 14.51 34.44
CA TRP A 249 11.70 14.34 34.88
C TRP A 249 11.27 12.86 34.89
N LEU A 250 11.66 12.09 33.87
CA LEU A 250 11.42 10.64 33.83
C LEU A 250 12.17 9.92 34.95
N LYS A 251 13.44 10.27 35.20
CA LYS A 251 14.23 9.68 36.28
C LYS A 251 13.57 9.90 37.63
N LEU A 252 13.14 11.13 37.94
CA LEU A 252 12.38 11.46 39.16
C LEU A 252 11.07 10.66 39.28
N ARG A 253 10.33 10.48 38.18
CA ARG A 253 9.10 9.66 38.12
C ARG A 253 9.33 8.18 38.45
N PHE A 254 10.47 7.62 38.06
CA PHE A 254 10.78 6.19 38.27
C PHE A 254 11.51 5.91 39.59
N GLU A 255 12.35 6.82 40.09
CA GLU A 255 13.04 6.65 41.38
C GLU A 255 12.07 6.71 42.58
N VAL A 256 11.02 7.53 42.51
CA VAL A 256 9.94 7.60 43.52
C VAL A 256 9.11 6.31 43.60
N LYS A 257 9.27 5.38 42.65
CA LYS A 257 8.49 4.14 42.56
C LYS A 257 9.24 2.86 42.99
N ARG A 258 10.38 3.00 43.66
CA ARG A 258 11.01 1.86 44.37
C ARG A 258 10.34 1.73 45.75
N PRO A 259 9.41 0.78 45.97
CA PRO A 259 8.87 0.58 47.31
C PRO A 259 10.02 0.18 48.24
N GLU A 260 10.05 0.74 49.44
CA GLU A 260 10.81 0.14 50.53
C GLU A 260 10.26 -1.26 50.73
N SER A 261 11.04 -2.27 50.38
CA SER A 261 10.76 -3.64 50.78
C SER A 261 10.82 -3.66 52.29
N ALA A 262 9.65 -3.69 52.93
CA ALA A 262 9.53 -3.77 54.37
C ALA A 262 10.20 -5.05 54.85
N SER A 263 11.45 -4.94 55.32
CA SER A 263 12.14 -5.97 56.08
C SER A 263 11.58 -5.95 57.49
N GLY A 264 10.35 -6.47 57.63
CA GLY A 264 9.80 -6.92 58.89
C GLY A 264 10.08 -8.42 59.00
N ASP A 265 10.85 -8.76 60.04
CA ASP A 265 11.28 -10.07 60.55
C ASP A 265 12.71 -10.51 60.16
#